data_AF-A0A6B2UWR2-F1
#
_entry.id   AF-A0A6B2UWR2-F1
#
_cell.length_a   1.000
_cell.length_b   1.000
_cell.length_c   1.000
_cell.angle_alpha   90.00
_cell.angle_beta   90.00
_cell.angle_gamma   90.00
#
_symmetry.space_group_name_H-M   'P 1'
#
loop_
_entity.id
_entity.type
_entity.pdbx_description
1 polymer ?
#
loop_
_entity_poly.entity_id
_entity_poly.type
_entity_poly.pdbx_seq_one_letter_code
_entity_poly.pdbx_strand_id
1 'polypeptide(L)' 'LLLDGWAQLARPDLRAEEEALRRWLGAAALVRGQSAGGTVVVVAEPALRPVQALVRWDPVGHALRELE' A
#
# COMPACT_ATOMS: atom_id res chain seq x y z
N LEU A 1 -6.20 -10.96 -4.48
CA LEU A 1 -6.72 -9.75 -5.18
C LEU A 1 -7.36 -8.86 -4.13
N LEU A 2 -6.83 -7.65 -3.94
CA LEU A 2 -7.55 -6.59 -3.23
C LEU A 2 -8.31 -5.80 -4.29
N LEU A 3 -9.63 -5.78 -4.18
CA LEU A 3 -10.47 -5.11 -5.15
C LEU A 3 -10.63 -3.65 -4.73
N ASP A 4 -10.15 -2.79 -5.61
CA ASP A 4 -10.28 -1.33 -5.61
C ASP A 4 -9.46 -0.55 -4.57
N GLY A 5 -8.22 -0.22 -4.95
CA GLY A 5 -7.34 0.65 -4.17
C GLY A 5 -7.84 2.10 -4.09
N TRP A 6 -8.62 2.56 -5.08
CA TRP A 6 -9.20 3.90 -5.07
C TRP A 6 -10.34 4.00 -4.05
N ALA A 7 -11.23 3.00 -4.00
CA ALA A 7 -12.28 2.92 -3.00
C ALA A 7 -11.73 2.80 -1.57
N GLN A 8 -10.58 2.13 -1.38
CA GLN A 8 -9.94 2.05 -0.06
C GLN A 8 -9.44 3.42 0.43
N LEU A 9 -8.91 4.23 -0.48
CA LEU A 9 -8.38 5.57 -0.18
C LEU A 9 -9.45 6.66 -0.12
N ALA A 10 -10.54 6.53 -0.88
CA ALA A 10 -11.62 7.53 -0.95
C ALA A 10 -12.54 7.52 0.29
N ARG A 11 -12.29 6.65 1.27
CA ARG A 11 -13.08 6.61 2.51
C ARG A 11 -12.90 7.92 3.28
N PRO A 12 -13.98 8.53 3.79
CA PRO A 12 -13.90 9.73 4.62
C PRO A 12 -13.48 9.36 6.05
N ASP A 13 -12.27 8.84 6.19
CA ASP A 13 -11.68 8.32 7.43
C ASP A 13 -10.21 8.75 7.45
N LEU A 14 -9.76 9.35 8.56
CA LEU A 14 -8.37 9.81 8.70
C LEU A 14 -7.35 8.67 8.60
N ARG A 15 -7.78 7.42 8.85
CA ARG A 15 -6.94 6.22 8.77
C ARG A 15 -7.09 5.46 7.45
N ALA A 16 -7.81 6.02 6.48
CA ALA A 16 -8.01 5.36 5.18
C ALA A 16 -6.66 4.99 4.52
N GLU A 17 -5.70 5.91 4.51
CA GLU A 17 -4.37 5.69 3.92
C GLU A 17 -3.56 4.63 4.68
N GLU A 18 -3.51 4.72 6.02
CA GLU A 18 -2.83 3.74 6.89
C GLU A 18 -3.39 2.33 6.67
N GLU A 19 -4.72 2.20 6.71
CA GLU A 19 -5.41 0.93 6.60
C GLU A 19 -5.26 0.33 5.20
N ALA A 20 -5.28 1.17 4.15
CA ALA A 20 -4.99 0.75 2.79
C ALA A 20 -3.56 0.20 2.68
N LEU A 21 -2.56 0.97 3.13
CA LEU A 21 -1.15 0.54 3.09
C LEU A 21 -0.92 -0.76 3.88
N ARG A 22 -1.49 -0.88 5.08
CA ARG A 22 -1.42 -2.09 5.91
C ARG A 22 -1.96 -3.31 5.17
N ARG A 23 -3.12 -3.18 4.53
CA ARG A 23 -3.72 -4.27 3.73
C ARG A 23 -2.89 -4.60 2.50
N TRP A 24 -2.35 -3.60 1.81
CA TRP A 24 -1.54 -3.81 0.61
C TRP A 24 -0.23 -4.53 0.91
N LEU A 25 0.47 -4.11 1.96
CA LEU A 25 1.69 -4.79 2.43
C LEU A 25 1.42 -6.23 2.84
N GLY A 26 0.33 -6.45 3.58
CA GLY A 26 -0.10 -7.81 3.97
C GLY A 26 -0.37 -8.69 2.75
N ALA A 27 -1.07 -8.18 1.73
CA ALA A 27 -1.32 -8.92 0.50
C ALA A 27 -0.03 -9.16 -0.32
N ALA A 28 0.86 -8.16 -0.41
CA ALA A 28 2.13 -8.27 -1.11
C ALA A 28 3.05 -9.32 -0.48
N ALA A 29 3.05 -9.44 0.86
CA ALA A 29 3.84 -10.44 1.58
C ALA A 29 3.40 -11.89 1.33
N LEU A 30 2.17 -12.10 0.84
CA LEU A 30 1.66 -13.43 0.48
C LEU A 30 2.03 -13.84 -0.96
N VAL A 31 2.56 -12.91 -1.76
CA VAL A 31 2.98 -13.20 -3.13
C VAL A 31 4.28 -14.00 -3.10
N ARG A 32 4.43 -14.93 -4.05
CA ARG A 32 5.68 -15.69 -4.21
C ARG A 32 6.87 -14.72 -4.37
N GLY A 33 8.05 -15.14 -3.96
CA GLY A 33 9.26 -14.38 -4.22
C GLY A 33 9.47 -14.14 -5.72
N GLN A 34 10.19 -13.06 -6.05
CA GLN A 34 10.46 -12.67 -7.44
C GLN A 34 11.12 -13.80 -8.25
N SER A 35 12.05 -14.54 -7.64
CA SER A 35 12.72 -15.70 -8.27
C SER A 35 11.77 -16.84 -8.65
N ALA A 36 10.59 -16.88 -8.03
CA ALA A 36 9.51 -17.82 -8.34
C ALA A 36 8.39 -17.17 -9.18
N GLY A 37 8.67 -16.02 -9.81
CA GLY A 37 7.76 -15.32 -10.73
C GLY A 37 6.62 -14.56 -10.05
N GLY A 38 6.70 -14.28 -8.75
CA GLY A 38 5.68 -13.48 -8.07
C GLY A 38 5.68 -12.03 -8.54
N THR A 39 4.49 -11.44 -8.62
CA THR A 39 4.30 -10.04 -9.05
C THR A 39 3.18 -9.39 -8.23
N VAL A 40 3.41 -8.16 -7.81
CA VAL A 40 2.41 -7.28 -7.18
C VAL A 40 2.14 -6.13 -8.15
N VAL A 41 0.87 -5.85 -8.43
CA VAL A 41 0.44 -4.74 -9.27
C VAL A 41 -0.49 -3.85 -8.46
N VAL A 42 -0.27 -2.54 -8.51
CA VAL A 42 -1.06 -1.52 -7.84
C VAL A 42 -1.58 -0.57 -8.91
N VAL A 43 -2.89 -0.33 -8.90
CA VAL A 43 -3.55 0.63 -9.79
C VAL A 43 -4.09 1.75 -8.90
N ALA A 44 -3.35 2.84 -8.84
CA ALA A 44 -3.64 4.03 -8.03
C ALA A 44 -2.86 5.24 -8.58
N GLU A 45 -3.17 6.45 -8.10
CA GLU A 45 -2.39 7.66 -8.40
C GLU A 45 -0.94 7.50 -7.90
N PRO A 46 0.07 7.46 -8.79
CA PRO A 46 1.45 7.15 -8.41
C PRO A 46 2.06 8.11 -7.38
N ALA A 47 1.62 9.37 -7.36
CA ALA A 47 2.15 10.37 -6.43
C ALA A 47 1.68 10.19 -4.98
N LEU A 48 0.69 9.32 -4.71
CA LEU A 48 0.17 9.12 -3.36
C LEU A 48 1.23 8.52 -2.43
N ARG A 49 1.31 9.06 -1.21
CA ARG A 49 2.22 8.60 -0.16
C ARG A 49 2.10 7.10 0.15
N PRO A 50 0.91 6.50 0.32
CA PRO A 50 0.80 5.05 0.55
C PRO A 50 1.29 4.22 -0.66
N VAL A 51 1.12 4.71 -1.89
CA VAL A 51 1.66 4.04 -3.09
C VAL A 51 3.19 4.08 -3.08
N GLN A 52 3.79 5.23 -2.78
CA GLN A 52 5.24 5.37 -2.66
C GLN A 52 5.82 4.51 -1.53
N ALA A 53 5.14 4.43 -0.39
CA ALA A 53 5.54 3.59 0.74
C ALA A 53 5.55 2.10 0.37
N LEU A 54 4.55 1.64 -0.35
CA LEU A 54 4.48 0.26 -0.83
C LEU A 54 5.58 -0.05 -1.86
N VAL A 55 5.80 0.83 -2.84
CA VAL A 55 6.85 0.67 -3.85
C VAL A 55 8.24 0.61 -3.23
N ARG A 56 8.50 1.44 -2.21
CA ARG A 56 9.79 1.48 -1.50
C ARG A 56 9.92 0.41 -0.42
N TRP A 57 8.84 -0.30 -0.10
CA TRP A 57 8.75 -1.20 1.04
C TRP A 57 9.13 -0.51 2.37
N ASP A 58 8.60 0.70 2.59
CA ASP A 58 8.91 1.56 3.73
C ASP A 58 7.64 1.93 4.54
N PRO A 59 7.03 0.97 5.25
CA PRO A 59 5.90 1.26 6.14
C PRO A 59 6.30 2.13 7.33
N VAL A 60 7.53 2.01 7.82
CA VAL A 60 8.00 2.72 9.01
C VAL A 60 8.17 4.20 8.71
N GLY A 61 8.84 4.55 7.61
CA GLY A 61 8.97 5.94 7.20
C GLY A 61 7.63 6.57 6.80
N HIS A 62 6.67 5.81 6.29
CA HIS A 62 5.30 6.30 6.11
C HIS A 62 4.63 6.66 7.44
N ALA A 63 4.70 5.77 8.44
CA ALA A 63 4.12 6.03 9.76
C ALA A 63 4.77 7.23 10.48
N LEU A 64 6.10 7.39 10.37
CA LEU A 64 6.79 8.53 10.98
C LEU A 64 6.31 9.87 10.39
N ARG A 65 6.09 9.96 9.07
CA ARG A 65 5.60 11.17 8.41
C ARG A 65 4.15 11.52 8.77
N GLU A 66 3.34 10.56 9.19
CA GLU A 66 1.97 10.82 9.65
C GLU A 66 1.94 11.38 11.08
N LEU A 67 3.04 11.30 11.81
CA LEU A 67 3.19 11.85 13.17
C LEU A 67 3.81 13.26 13.18
N GLU A 68 4.32 13.74 12.03
CA GLU A 68 4.88 15.08 11.82
C GLU A 68 3.77 16.09 11.47
#